data_AF-A0A2P6QKH4-F1
#
_entry.id   AF-A0A2P6QKH4-F1
#
_cell.length_a   1.000
_cell.length_b   1.000
_cell.length_c   1.000
_cell.angle_alpha   90.00
_cell.angle_beta   90.00
_cell.angle_gamma   90.00
#
_symmetry.space_group_name_H-M   'P 1'
#
loop_
_entity.id
_entity.type
_entity.pdbx_description
1 polymer ?
#
loop_
_entity_poly.entity_id
_entity_poly.type
_entity_poly.pdbx_seq_one_letter_code
_entity_poly.pdbx_strand_id
1 'polypeptide(L)'
;MEDRTDTISHMNAIVESSKGNLVVAQIMENKEPSQFFSILQTLIVFKGGRSQRYKKLVAEKGIADETYDESKTTLFRVQGTSPNNMQAI
;
A
#
# COMPACT_ATOMS: atom_id res chain seq x y z
N MET A 1 6.28 3.30 11.50
CA MET A 1 5.24 3.23 12.55
C MET A 1 4.38 4.49 12.56
N GLU A 2 5.00 5.67 12.50
CA GLU A 2 4.28 6.95 12.52
C GLU A 2 3.28 7.14 11.36
N ASP A 3 3.68 6.88 10.10
CA ASP A 3 2.75 6.95 8.94
C ASP A 3 1.52 6.06 9.09
N ARG A 4 1.67 4.90 9.73
CA ARG A 4 0.56 3.98 10.02
C ARG A 4 -0.36 4.56 11.09
N THR A 5 0.20 5.14 12.14
CA THR A 5 -0.58 5.81 13.20
C THR A 5 -1.40 6.97 12.63
N ASP A 6 -0.79 7.79 11.79
CA ASP A 6 -1.48 8.91 11.15
C ASP A 6 -2.59 8.43 10.22
N THR A 7 -2.34 7.36 9.45
CA THR A 7 -3.38 6.75 8.60
C THR A 7 -4.58 6.28 9.41
N ILE A 8 -4.35 5.65 10.57
CA ILE A 8 -5.43 5.21 11.47
C ILE A 8 -6.18 6.42 12.06
N SER A 9 -5.45 7.46 12.48
CA SER A 9 -6.04 8.70 13.00
C SER A 9 -6.96 9.36 11.95
N HIS A 10 -6.48 9.51 10.71
CA HIS A 10 -7.28 10.06 9.61
C HIS A 10 -8.49 9.19 9.28
N MET A 11 -8.33 7.86 9.25
CA MET A 11 -9.45 6.94 9.05
C MET A 11 -10.54 7.15 10.11
N ASN A 12 -10.16 7.26 11.39
CA ASN A 12 -11.11 7.48 12.48
C ASN A 12 -11.81 8.84 12.33
N ALA A 13 -11.09 9.91 11.98
CA ALA A 13 -11.70 11.22 11.74
C ALA A 13 -12.74 11.19 10.59
N ILE A 14 -12.50 10.39 9.55
CA ILE A 14 -13.47 10.18 8.45
C ILE A 14 -14.71 9.44 8.97
N VAL A 15 -14.52 8.42 9.81
CA VAL A 15 -15.64 7.69 10.42
C VAL A 15 -16.49 8.60 11.31
N GLU A 16 -15.85 9.39 12.17
CA GLU A 16 -16.52 10.31 13.11
C GLU A 16 -17.28 11.45 12.41
N SER A 17 -16.78 11.91 11.26
CA SER A 17 -17.43 12.98 10.48
C SER A 17 -18.54 12.49 9.55
N SER A 18 -18.63 11.18 9.32
CA SER A 18 -19.67 10.57 8.47
C SER A 18 -20.98 10.41 9.24
N LYS A 19 -22.10 10.73 8.60
CA LYS A 19 -23.46 10.61 9.19
C LYS A 19 -24.02 9.18 9.13
N GLY A 20 -23.22 8.18 8.77
CA GLY A 20 -23.66 6.80 8.55
C GLY A 20 -22.70 5.76 9.12
N ASN A 21 -23.13 4.51 9.12
CA ASN A 21 -22.33 3.38 9.60
C ASN A 21 -21.36 2.92 8.52
N LEU A 22 -20.14 3.43 8.56
CA LEU A 22 -19.07 2.98 7.67
C LEU A 22 -18.46 1.66 8.17
N VAL A 23 -18.22 0.73 7.25
CA VAL A 23 -17.39 -0.44 7.50
C VAL A 23 -15.96 -0.11 7.08
N VAL A 24 -15.03 -0.18 8.02
CA VAL A 24 -13.61 0.08 7.78
C VAL A 24 -12.81 -1.22 7.84
N ALA A 25 -11.79 -1.32 6.99
CA ALA A 25 -10.87 -2.45 6.97
C ALA A 25 -9.43 -1.95 6.84
N GLN A 26 -8.53 -2.50 7.67
CA GLN A 26 -7.10 -2.34 7.47
C GLN A 26 -6.62 -3.44 6.52
N ILE A 27 -6.07 -3.02 5.39
CA ILE A 27 -5.49 -3.93 4.39
C ILE A 27 -3.98 -3.83 4.51
N MET A 28 -3.34 -5.00 4.64
CA MET A 28 -1.90 -5.13 4.73
C MET A 28 -1.40 -5.75 3.44
N GLU A 29 -0.21 -5.33 3.01
CA GLU A 29 0.46 -5.90 1.84
C GLU A 29 0.55 -7.43 1.94
N ASN A 30 0.24 -8.12 0.84
CA ASN A 30 0.18 -9.58 0.73
C ASN A 30 -0.93 -10.25 1.57
N LYS A 31 -1.86 -9.47 2.11
CA LYS A 31 -3.03 -9.95 2.88
C LYS A 31 -4.31 -9.26 2.41
N GLU A 32 -4.39 -8.94 1.14
CA GLU A 32 -5.52 -8.28 0.51
C GLU A 32 -6.72 -9.25 0.45
N PRO A 33 -7.90 -8.84 0.94
CA PRO A 33 -9.10 -9.68 0.85
C PRO A 33 -9.58 -9.75 -0.60
N SER A 34 -10.28 -10.83 -0.96
CA SER A 34 -10.76 -11.02 -2.35
C SER A 34 -11.63 -9.86 -2.85
N GLN A 35 -12.42 -9.25 -1.96
CA GLN A 35 -13.26 -8.10 -2.28
C GLN A 35 -12.46 -6.86 -2.69
N PHE A 36 -11.21 -6.74 -2.25
CA PHE A 36 -10.35 -5.61 -2.61
C PHE A 36 -10.02 -5.60 -4.11
N PHE A 37 -9.81 -6.78 -4.68
CA PHE A 37 -9.58 -6.92 -6.12
C PHE A 37 -10.81 -6.62 -6.95
N SER A 38 -12.02 -6.85 -6.43
CA SER A 38 -13.25 -6.43 -7.12
C SER A 38 -13.36 -4.91 -7.28
N ILE A 39 -12.70 -4.13 -6.42
CA ILE A 39 -12.72 -2.65 -6.46
C ILE A 39 -11.67 -2.13 -7.45
N LEU A 40 -10.43 -2.63 -7.35
CA LEU A 40 -9.31 -2.12 -8.15
C LEU A 40 -9.12 -2.85 -9.49
N GLN A 41 -9.70 -4.03 -9.65
CA GLN A 41 -9.60 -4.98 -10.78
C GLN A 41 -8.18 -5.51 -11.05
N THR A 42 -7.16 -4.67 -10.92
CA THR A 42 -5.74 -4.99 -10.99
C THR A 42 -5.01 -4.25 -9.87
N LEU A 43 -4.19 -4.97 -9.10
CA LEU A 43 -3.35 -4.38 -8.06
C LEU A 43 -1.87 -4.49 -8.43
N ILE A 44 -1.15 -3.38 -8.40
CA ILE A 44 0.30 -3.36 -8.59
C ILE A 44 0.92 -2.74 -7.34
N VAL A 45 1.71 -3.53 -6.62
CA VAL A 45 2.42 -3.10 -5.41
C VAL A 45 3.88 -2.89 -5.77
N PHE A 46 4.34 -1.64 -5.65
CA PHE A 46 5.74 -1.31 -5.85
C PHE A 46 6.51 -1.49 -4.54
N LYS A 47 7.73 -2.02 -4.62
CA LYS A 47 8.66 -2.03 -3.49
C LYS A 47 8.89 -0.60 -2.99
N GLY A 48 9.12 -0.46 -1.69
CA GLY A 48 9.55 0.77 -1.02
C GLY A 48 8.42 1.75 -0.68
N GLY A 49 8.73 3.06 -0.61
CA GLY A 49 7.76 4.08 -0.20
C GLY A 49 8.12 5.50 -0.64
N ARG A 50 7.11 6.28 -1.05
CA ARG A 50 7.32 7.68 -1.47
C ARG A 50 7.19 8.68 -0.33
N SER A 51 6.75 8.25 0.86
CA SER A 51 6.54 9.15 2.00
C SER A 51 7.87 9.75 2.46
N GLN A 52 7.83 11.01 2.93
CA GLN A 52 9.02 11.66 3.49
C GLN A 52 9.61 10.86 4.65
N ARG A 53 8.74 10.27 5.48
CA ARG A 53 9.18 9.42 6.61
C ARG A 53 9.81 8.11 6.15
N TYR A 54 9.34 7.49 5.06
CA TYR A 54 10.02 6.34 4.46
C TYR A 54 11.42 6.72 3.96
N LYS A 55 11.53 7.80 3.19
CA LYS A 55 12.83 8.26 2.67
C LYS A 55 13.82 8.58 3.80
N LYS A 56 13.34 9.21 4.87
CA LYS A 56 14.12 9.47 6.07
C LYS A 56 14.59 8.17 6.73
N LEU A 57 13.70 7.19 6.91
CA LEU A 57 14.04 5.87 7.47
C LEU A 57 15.11 5.15 6.64
N VAL A 58 15.02 5.19 5.31
CA VAL A 58 16.01 4.58 4.41
C VAL A 58 17.37 5.26 4.55
N ALA A 59 17.40 6.60 4.57
CA ALA A 59 18.62 7.39 4.78
C ALA A 59 19.26 7.14 6.15
N GLU A 60 18.46 7.09 7.23
CA GLU A 60 18.92 6.79 8.60
C GLU A 60 19.53 5.39 8.72
N LYS A 61 19.02 4.43 7.95
CA LYS A 61 19.58 3.08 7.88
C LYS A 61 20.83 2.96 7.01
N GLY A 62 21.24 4.05 6.34
CA GLY A 62 22.38 4.05 5.42
C GLY A 62 22.17 3.18 4.18
N ILE A 63 20.90 2.90 3.82
CA ILE A 63 20.56 2.10 2.64
C ILE A 63 20.44 3.06 1.46
N ALA A 64 21.09 2.75 0.33
CA ALA A 64 20.87 3.49 -0.91
C ALA A 64 19.43 3.25 -1.41
N ASP A 65 18.64 4.32 -1.54
CA ASP A 65 17.29 4.23 -2.10
C ASP A 65 17.37 4.10 -3.62
N GLU A 66 17.21 2.88 -4.12
CA GLU A 66 17.22 2.58 -5.56
C GLU A 66 15.81 2.45 -6.14
N THR A 67 14.78 2.73 -5.35
CA THR A 67 13.40 2.32 -5.62
C THR A 67 12.72 3.15 -6.73
N TYR A 68 13.19 4.37 -6.97
CA TYR A 68 12.57 5.36 -7.86
C TYR A 68 13.50 5.82 -8.98
N ASP A 69 14.22 4.89 -9.57
CA ASP A 69 15.16 5.14 -10.67
C ASP A 69 14.64 4.52 -11.97
N GLU A 70 14.26 5.36 -12.93
CA GLU A 70 13.74 4.95 -14.23
C GLU A 70 14.77 4.20 -15.10
N SER A 71 16.07 4.33 -14.79
CA SER A 71 17.13 3.62 -15.51
C SER A 71 17.31 2.18 -15.02
N LYS A 72 16.70 1.81 -13.89
CA LYS A 72 16.85 0.50 -13.27
C LYS A 72 15.74 -0.45 -13.67
N THR A 73 16.10 -1.74 -13.74
CA THR A 73 15.14 -2.82 -13.96
C THR A 73 14.60 -3.33 -12.64
N THR A 74 13.30 -3.59 -12.57
CA THR A 74 12.63 -4.20 -11.42
C THR A 74 11.99 -5.54 -11.81
N LEU A 75 11.77 -6.39 -10.82
CA LEU A 75 11.09 -7.67 -10.99
C LEU A 75 9.76 -7.63 -10.24
N PHE A 76 8.70 -8.07 -10.91
CA PHE A 76 7.40 -8.32 -10.29
C PHE A 76 7.05 -9.79 -10.37
N ARG A 77 6.51 -10.34 -9.29
CA ARG A 77 5.78 -11.59 -9.30
C ARG A 77 4.32 -11.32 -9.61
N VAL A 78 3.85 -11.81 -10.75
CA VAL A 78 2.43 -11.82 -11.10
C VAL A 78 1.77 -13.05 -10.48
N GLN A 79 0.71 -12.84 -9.70
CA GLN A 79 -0.04 -13.90 -9.04
C GLN A 79 -1.55 -13.59 -9.05
N GLY A 80 -2.38 -14.63 -8.92
CA GLY A 80 -3.84 -14.51 -8.92
C GLY A 80 -4.50 -15.86 -9.18
N THR A 81 -5.80 -15.98 -8.91
CA THR A 81 -6.56 -17.22 -9.16
C THR A 81 -7.56 -17.07 -10.31
N SER A 82 -7.74 -15.86 -10.84
CA SER A 82 -8.63 -15.50 -11.95
C SER A 82 -8.24 -14.12 -12.53
N PRO A 83 -8.70 -13.75 -13.73
CA PRO A 83 -8.43 -12.43 -14.31
C PRO A 83 -8.87 -11.24 -13.43
N ASN A 84 -9.84 -11.44 -12.54
CA ASN A 84 -10.41 -10.38 -11.70
C ASN A 84 -9.74 -10.27 -10.32
N ASN A 85 -8.70 -11.05 -10.06
CA ASN A 85 -7.94 -11.00 -8.80
C ASN A 85 -6.44 -11.17 -9.02
N MET A 86 -5.98 -10.61 -10.14
CA MET A 86 -4.56 -10.55 -10.46
C MET A 86 -3.88 -9.44 -9.67
N GLN A 87 -2.66 -9.72 -9.24
CA GLN A 87 -1.77 -8.74 -8.63
C GLN A 87 -0.33 -8.94 -9.09
N ALA A 88 0.41 -7.85 -9.15
CA ALA A 88 1.85 -7.82 -9.37
C ALA A 88 2.52 -7.21 -8.14
N ILE A 89 3.48 -7.92 -7.56
CA ILE A 89 4.22 -7.52 -6.35
C ILE A 89 5.73 -7.62 -6.53
#